data_AF-A0AAN8WKV9-F1
#
_entry.id   AF-A0AAN8WKV9-F1
#
_cell.length_a   1.000
_cell.length_b   1.000
_cell.length_c   1.000
_cell.angle_alpha   90.00
_cell.angle_beta   90.00
_cell.angle_gamma   90.00
#
_symmetry.space_group_name_H-M   'P 1'
#
loop_
_entity.id
_entity.type
_entity.pdbx_description
1 polymer ?
#
loop_
_entity_poly.entity_id
_entity_poly.type
_entity_poly.pdbx_seq_one_letter_code
_entity_poly.pdbx_strand_id
1 'polypeptide(L)'
;VEQETPLFLSLPDNDGDTVADQMCFSARQEYPFMASGSVPLTLNYYVCTGNDVKEAHMASYSKFFSKPTGIPDIKILTDPIWSTWAEYHTEVNDTRVWDLAMGVKSRGFNNSQVEIDDNWETCYGDAIFDPDRFPDPKQLVDDLHGEDFRVTLWIHPFINDNCDSYSYADANGFFIKDANGVTQTTSWWQGQSAGLIDFTNEAAVTWWTQRLVDIQTSTGIDSFKFDAGETTWMPHNFTLSVNEQLWPNAFTTE
;
A
#
# COMPACT_ATOMS: atom_id res chain seq x y z
N VAL A 1 -20.60 -16.11 -1.62
CA VAL A 1 -19.87 -15.10 -0.94
C VAL A 1 -20.40 -13.86 -1.61
N GLU A 2 -20.83 -12.87 -0.82
CA GLU A 2 -20.87 -11.51 -1.36
C GLU A 2 -19.54 -11.28 -2.09
N GLN A 3 -19.53 -10.49 -3.16
CA GLN A 3 -18.31 -10.30 -3.97
C GLN A 3 -17.12 -9.86 -3.09
N GLU A 4 -17.44 -9.39 -1.89
CA GLU A 4 -16.56 -8.68 -1.01
C GLU A 4 -16.05 -9.46 0.21
N THR A 5 -16.65 -10.59 0.61
CA THR A 5 -16.18 -11.35 1.78
C THR A 5 -15.16 -12.44 1.40
N PRO A 6 -14.13 -12.74 2.21
CA PRO A 6 -13.25 -13.87 1.94
C PRO A 6 -13.97 -15.23 2.02
N LEU A 7 -13.65 -16.13 1.09
CA LEU A 7 -14.04 -17.54 1.16
C LEU A 7 -12.93 -18.34 1.83
N PHE A 8 -13.23 -18.93 2.98
CA PHE A 8 -12.34 -19.89 3.62
C PHE A 8 -12.66 -21.30 3.13
N LEU A 9 -11.61 -22.02 2.74
CA LEU A 9 -11.64 -23.41 2.31
C LEU A 9 -10.90 -24.27 3.33
N SER A 10 -11.50 -25.39 3.74
CA SER A 10 -10.78 -26.46 4.41
C SER A 10 -11.05 -27.81 3.74
N LEU A 11 -10.04 -28.67 3.79
CA LEU A 11 -10.02 -30.01 3.24
C LEU A 11 -9.65 -30.99 4.36
N PRO A 12 -10.54 -31.22 5.34
CA PRO A 12 -10.23 -32.08 6.47
C PRO A 12 -10.11 -33.55 6.04
N ASP A 13 -9.10 -34.20 6.58
CA ASP A 13 -8.86 -35.64 6.57
C ASP A 13 -9.17 -36.15 8.00
N ASN A 14 -10.22 -36.94 8.14
CA ASN A 14 -10.70 -37.44 9.44
C ASN A 14 -10.28 -38.89 9.71
N ASP A 15 -9.68 -39.58 8.73
CA ASP A 15 -9.29 -40.98 8.84
C ASP A 15 -7.75 -41.22 8.75
N GLY A 16 -7.01 -40.17 8.41
CA GLY A 16 -5.55 -40.12 8.37
C GLY A 16 -4.93 -40.71 7.10
N ASP A 17 -5.72 -40.90 6.04
CA ASP A 17 -5.26 -41.51 4.79
C ASP A 17 -4.58 -40.50 3.83
N THR A 18 -4.47 -39.24 4.23
CA THR A 18 -3.92 -38.09 3.47
C THR A 18 -4.78 -37.65 2.27
N VAL A 19 -6.01 -38.16 2.17
CA VAL A 19 -7.04 -37.75 1.23
C VAL A 19 -8.09 -36.96 1.99
N ALA A 20 -8.56 -35.86 1.39
CA ALA A 20 -9.62 -35.07 2.01
C ALA A 20 -10.96 -35.81 1.90
N ASP A 21 -11.63 -36.02 3.04
CA ASP A 21 -12.97 -36.64 3.11
C ASP A 21 -14.08 -35.73 2.58
N GLN A 22 -13.88 -34.43 2.78
CA GLN A 22 -14.87 -33.41 2.48
C GLN A 22 -14.19 -32.09 2.12
N MET A 23 -14.97 -31.23 1.46
CA MET A 23 -14.61 -29.86 1.15
C MET A 23 -15.55 -28.94 1.90
N CYS A 24 -15.02 -28.18 2.86
CA CYS A 24 -15.80 -27.26 3.67
C CYS A 24 -15.54 -25.82 3.24
N PHE A 25 -16.63 -25.08 3.08
CA PHE A 25 -16.60 -23.67 2.72
C PHE A 25 -17.20 -22.86 3.85
N SER A 26 -16.55 -21.75 4.22
CA SER A 26 -17.13 -20.78 5.15
C SER A 26 -16.81 -19.36 4.70
N ALA A 27 -17.72 -18.44 5.00
CA ALA A 27 -17.51 -17.01 4.87
C ALA A 27 -17.89 -16.39 6.22
N ARG A 28 -17.14 -15.38 6.65
CA ARG A 28 -17.36 -14.69 7.92
C ARG A 28 -17.57 -13.21 7.63
N GLN A 29 -18.70 -12.69 8.08
CA GLN A 29 -18.97 -11.25 8.05
C GLN A 29 -18.55 -10.67 9.40
N GLU A 30 -17.27 -10.31 9.48
CA GLU A 30 -16.65 -9.68 10.65
C GLU A 30 -15.81 -8.50 10.16
N TYR A 31 -15.45 -7.58 11.08
CA TYR A 31 -14.60 -6.43 10.76
C TYR A 31 -13.39 -6.87 9.90
N PRO A 32 -13.09 -6.20 8.78
CA PRO A 32 -13.64 -4.91 8.30
C PRO A 32 -14.94 -5.01 7.44
N PHE A 33 -15.50 -6.19 7.25
CA PHE A 33 -16.71 -6.40 6.43
C PHE A 33 -17.98 -6.17 7.27
N MET A 34 -18.71 -5.09 6.97
CA MET A 34 -19.89 -4.69 7.76
C MET A 34 -21.16 -5.42 7.30
N ALA A 35 -22.00 -5.77 8.28
CA ALA A 35 -23.29 -6.41 8.01
C ALA A 35 -24.36 -5.36 7.66
N SER A 36 -24.74 -5.29 6.39
CA SER A 36 -25.98 -4.63 5.99
C SER A 36 -27.15 -5.48 6.51
N GLY A 37 -27.75 -5.08 7.63
CA GLY A 37 -28.81 -5.81 8.35
C GLY A 37 -30.12 -6.05 7.58
N SER A 38 -30.15 -5.82 6.28
CA SER A 38 -31.32 -5.94 5.41
C SER A 38 -31.15 -6.87 4.19
N VAL A 39 -29.96 -7.44 3.97
CA VAL A 39 -29.69 -8.34 2.82
C VAL A 39 -29.40 -9.76 3.30
N PRO A 40 -30.10 -10.80 2.80
CA PRO A 40 -29.76 -12.18 3.13
C PRO A 40 -28.39 -12.55 2.56
N LEU A 41 -27.52 -13.11 3.41
CA LEU A 41 -26.20 -13.56 3.01
C LEU A 41 -26.29 -14.68 1.96
N THR A 42 -25.58 -14.53 0.84
CA THR A 42 -25.56 -15.53 -0.24
C THR A 42 -24.16 -16.11 -0.47
N LEU A 43 -24.08 -17.44 -0.60
CA LEU A 43 -22.82 -18.14 -0.87
C LEU A 43 -22.59 -18.44 -2.37
N ASN A 44 -22.32 -17.44 -3.21
CA ASN A 44 -21.71 -17.58 -4.55
C ASN A 44 -20.20 -17.94 -4.50
N TYR A 45 -19.78 -18.98 -5.20
CA TYR A 45 -18.37 -19.34 -5.39
C TYR A 45 -18.18 -20.04 -6.74
N TYR A 46 -16.94 -20.08 -7.24
CA TYR A 46 -16.58 -20.82 -8.44
C TYR A 46 -15.63 -21.96 -8.09
N VAL A 47 -15.92 -23.17 -8.57
CA VAL A 47 -14.99 -24.29 -8.54
C VAL A 47 -14.32 -24.35 -9.91
N CYS A 48 -13.02 -24.07 -9.95
CA CYS A 48 -12.21 -24.15 -11.17
C CYS A 48 -11.28 -25.36 -11.07
N THR A 49 -11.23 -26.16 -12.12
CA THR A 49 -10.38 -27.35 -12.21
C THR A 49 -9.49 -27.27 -13.44
N GLY A 50 -8.35 -27.94 -13.37
CA GLY A 50 -7.38 -28.08 -14.47
C GLY A 50 -6.58 -29.37 -14.25
N ASN A 51 -5.82 -29.80 -15.26
CA ASN A 51 -4.99 -31.01 -15.11
C ASN A 51 -3.85 -30.80 -14.12
N ASP A 52 -3.46 -29.54 -13.90
CA ASP A 52 -2.51 -29.12 -12.88
C ASP A 52 -2.85 -27.73 -12.31
N VAL A 53 -2.12 -27.32 -11.27
CA VAL A 53 -2.28 -26.03 -10.58
C VAL A 53 -2.09 -24.84 -11.53
N LYS A 54 -1.16 -24.95 -12.49
CA LYS A 54 -0.87 -23.87 -13.43
C LYS A 54 -2.04 -23.67 -14.39
N GLU A 55 -2.58 -24.73 -14.96
CA GLU A 55 -3.73 -24.67 -15.87
C GLU A 55 -4.97 -24.13 -15.13
N ALA A 56 -5.26 -24.66 -13.93
CA ALA A 56 -6.37 -24.19 -13.11
C ALA A 56 -6.23 -22.70 -12.75
N HIS A 57 -5.03 -22.26 -12.36
CA HIS A 57 -4.76 -20.85 -12.05
C HIS A 57 -4.92 -19.95 -13.26
N MET A 58 -4.31 -20.28 -14.40
CA MET A 58 -4.39 -19.45 -15.61
C MET A 58 -5.82 -19.36 -16.16
N ALA A 59 -6.58 -20.46 -16.13
CA ALA A 59 -7.98 -20.47 -16.53
C ALA A 59 -8.84 -19.58 -15.61
N SER A 60 -8.62 -19.68 -14.28
CA SER A 60 -9.30 -18.83 -13.29
C SER A 60 -8.93 -17.36 -13.47
N TYR A 61 -7.63 -17.07 -13.60
CA TYR A 61 -7.12 -15.72 -13.76
C TYR A 61 -7.73 -15.01 -14.96
N SER A 62 -7.71 -15.67 -16.13
CA SER A 62 -8.29 -15.11 -17.37
C SER A 62 -9.80 -14.88 -17.34
N LYS A 63 -10.51 -15.53 -16.41
CA LYS A 63 -11.96 -15.40 -16.25
C LYS A 63 -12.35 -14.28 -15.30
N PHE A 64 -11.58 -14.06 -14.24
CA PHE A 64 -11.96 -13.16 -13.14
C PHE A 64 -11.17 -11.86 -13.11
N PHE A 65 -9.99 -11.81 -13.74
CA PHE A 65 -9.11 -10.66 -13.68
C PHE A 65 -8.76 -10.19 -15.08
N SER A 66 -8.79 -8.87 -15.26
CA SER A 66 -8.20 -8.23 -16.43
C SER A 66 -6.69 -8.44 -16.40
N LYS A 67 -6.09 -8.68 -17.57
CA LYS A 67 -4.64 -8.68 -17.67
C LYS A 67 -4.12 -7.25 -17.49
N PRO A 68 -2.98 -7.06 -16.82
CA PRO A 68 -2.27 -5.78 -16.84
C PRO A 68 -2.06 -5.30 -18.28
N THR A 69 -2.18 -4.00 -18.49
CA THR A 69 -2.00 -3.37 -19.81
C THR A 69 -0.53 -3.24 -20.21
N GLY A 70 0.39 -3.45 -19.27
CA GLY A 70 1.83 -3.42 -19.47
C GLY A 70 2.56 -4.28 -18.45
N ILE A 71 3.89 -4.35 -18.62
CA ILE A 71 4.79 -4.92 -17.62
C ILE A 71 5.46 -3.77 -16.86
N PRO A 72 5.76 -3.92 -15.57
CA PRO A 72 6.64 -3.01 -14.86
C PRO A 72 7.99 -2.90 -15.58
N ASP A 73 8.74 -1.84 -15.29
CA ASP A 73 10.10 -1.71 -15.78
C ASP A 73 10.91 -2.97 -15.40
N ILE A 74 11.49 -3.63 -16.42
CA ILE A 74 12.14 -4.93 -16.26
C ILE A 74 13.29 -4.90 -15.25
N LYS A 75 13.94 -3.74 -15.06
CA LYS A 75 15.03 -3.59 -14.09
C LYS A 75 14.55 -3.84 -12.66
N ILE A 76 13.29 -3.55 -12.33
CA ILE A 76 12.70 -3.88 -11.01
C ILE A 76 12.62 -5.40 -10.79
N LEU A 77 12.49 -6.17 -11.87
CA LEU A 77 12.37 -7.63 -11.81
C LEU A 77 13.73 -8.34 -11.91
N THR A 78 14.71 -7.71 -12.55
CA THR A 78 16.01 -8.34 -12.85
C THR A 78 17.15 -7.86 -11.96
N ASP A 79 17.04 -6.67 -11.38
CA ASP A 79 18.06 -6.07 -10.53
C ASP A 79 17.56 -5.86 -9.09
N PRO A 80 18.47 -5.86 -8.10
CA PRO A 80 18.08 -5.65 -6.70
C PRO A 80 17.60 -4.23 -6.43
N ILE A 81 16.73 -4.07 -5.43
CA ILE A 81 16.41 -2.79 -4.80
C ILE A 81 17.19 -2.70 -3.49
N TRP A 82 17.97 -1.63 -3.33
CA TRP A 82 18.80 -1.38 -2.16
C TRP A 82 18.09 -0.40 -1.22
N SER A 83 17.40 -0.92 -0.21
CA SER A 83 16.65 -0.10 0.75
C SER A 83 17.51 0.34 1.93
N THR A 84 17.40 1.61 2.31
CA THR A 84 18.02 2.16 3.52
C THR A 84 17.48 1.52 4.80
N TRP A 85 16.26 0.95 4.78
CA TRP A 85 15.68 0.30 5.96
C TRP A 85 16.52 -0.86 6.48
N ALA A 86 17.14 -1.63 5.58
CA ALA A 86 17.90 -2.83 5.92
C ALA A 86 19.17 -2.52 6.75
N GLU A 87 19.69 -1.30 6.67
CA GLU A 87 20.92 -0.90 7.36
C GLU A 87 20.67 0.19 8.40
N TYR A 88 19.82 1.17 8.11
CA TYR A 88 19.68 2.39 8.89
C TYR A 88 18.34 2.52 9.61
N HIS A 89 17.35 1.66 9.31
CA HIS A 89 15.98 1.80 9.81
C HIS A 89 15.45 3.23 9.59
N THR A 90 15.19 3.98 10.66
CA THR A 90 14.68 5.37 10.61
C THR A 90 15.77 6.44 10.65
N GLU A 91 17.03 6.06 10.82
CA GLU A 91 18.15 7.00 10.82
C GLU A 91 18.62 7.28 9.39
N VAL A 92 17.74 7.78 8.54
CA VAL A 92 18.02 8.04 7.11
C VAL A 92 18.29 9.54 6.89
N ASN A 93 19.32 9.85 6.11
CA ASN A 93 19.64 11.20 5.63
C ASN A 93 20.40 11.11 4.29
N ASP A 94 20.63 12.25 3.66
CA ASP A 94 21.30 12.35 2.36
C ASP A 94 22.63 11.58 2.28
N THR A 95 23.47 11.72 3.31
CA THR A 95 24.81 11.14 3.40
C THR A 95 24.72 9.62 3.46
N ARG A 96 23.78 9.07 4.24
CA ARG A 96 23.59 7.62 4.37
C ARG A 96 23.01 7.01 3.10
N VAL A 97 22.11 7.70 2.41
CA VAL A 97 21.61 7.26 1.10
C VAL A 97 22.77 7.19 0.10
N TRP A 98 23.61 8.22 0.07
CA TRP A 98 24.80 8.26 -0.78
C TRP A 98 25.80 7.15 -0.45
N ASP A 99 26.12 6.97 0.83
CA ASP A 99 27.06 5.96 1.30
C ASP A 99 26.58 4.54 0.98
N LEU A 100 25.27 4.26 1.08
CA LEU A 100 24.68 2.99 0.66
C LEU A 100 24.90 2.77 -0.84
N ALA A 101 24.54 3.74 -1.68
CA ALA A 101 24.67 3.63 -3.14
C ALA A 101 26.14 3.45 -3.57
N MET A 102 27.05 4.25 -3.02
CA MET A 102 28.48 4.12 -3.31
C MET A 102 29.07 2.83 -2.74
N GLY A 103 28.54 2.36 -1.62
CA GLY A 103 28.83 1.06 -1.05
C GLY A 103 28.46 -0.09 -1.98
N VAL A 104 27.28 -0.05 -2.61
CA VAL A 104 26.83 -1.03 -3.61
C VAL A 104 27.79 -1.00 -4.81
N LYS A 105 28.04 0.19 -5.35
CA LYS A 105 28.90 0.40 -6.53
C LYS A 105 30.32 -0.09 -6.30
N SER A 106 30.93 0.29 -5.18
CA SER A 106 32.33 -0.07 -4.86
C SER A 106 32.54 -1.58 -4.67
N ARG A 107 31.48 -2.32 -4.35
CA ARG A 107 31.49 -3.80 -4.22
C ARG A 107 31.21 -4.53 -5.54
N GLY A 108 31.00 -3.80 -6.63
CA GLY A 108 30.80 -4.36 -7.96
C GLY A 108 29.41 -4.96 -8.20
N PHE A 109 28.42 -4.58 -7.40
CA PHE A 109 27.02 -4.90 -7.67
C PHE A 109 26.47 -3.98 -8.77
N ASN A 110 25.37 -4.41 -9.42
CA ASN A 110 24.68 -3.57 -10.40
C ASN A 110 24.12 -2.32 -9.72
N ASN A 111 24.40 -1.16 -10.33
CA ASN A 111 23.76 0.10 -9.97
C ASN A 111 22.35 0.05 -10.56
N SER A 112 21.36 -0.08 -9.68
CA SER A 112 19.98 -0.41 -10.06
C SER A 112 19.00 0.60 -9.46
N GLN A 113 18.57 0.36 -8.23
CA GLN A 113 17.61 1.20 -7.54
C GLN A 113 18.00 1.31 -6.08
N VAL A 114 18.08 2.54 -5.58
CA VAL A 114 18.19 2.84 -4.16
C VAL A 114 16.80 3.28 -3.67
N GLU A 115 16.38 2.76 -2.54
CA GLU A 115 15.11 3.10 -1.91
C GLU A 115 15.38 3.89 -0.63
N ILE A 116 14.92 5.13 -0.61
CA ILE A 116 14.90 5.99 0.57
C ILE A 116 13.66 5.59 1.37
N ASP A 117 13.91 4.81 2.42
CA ASP A 117 12.89 4.32 3.33
C ASP A 117 12.58 5.31 4.46
N ASP A 118 11.70 4.90 5.36
CA ASP A 118 11.06 5.62 6.46
C ASP A 118 11.84 6.82 7.07
N ASN A 119 11.09 7.82 7.52
CA ASN A 119 11.56 9.00 8.24
C ASN A 119 12.33 10.03 7.39
N TRP A 120 11.94 10.22 6.13
CA TRP A 120 12.45 11.29 5.26
C TRP A 120 11.69 12.62 5.40
N GLU A 121 10.45 12.57 5.89
CA GLU A 121 9.56 13.72 6.01
C GLU A 121 9.87 14.56 7.26
N THR A 122 9.64 15.88 7.19
CA THR A 122 9.65 16.78 8.38
C THR A 122 8.70 16.28 9.47
N CYS A 123 7.51 15.83 9.06
CA CYS A 123 6.50 15.22 9.91
C CYS A 123 5.76 14.17 9.09
N TYR A 124 5.43 13.02 9.69
CA TYR A 124 4.86 11.90 8.94
C TYR A 124 3.52 12.24 8.29
N GLY A 125 3.49 12.17 6.97
CA GLY A 125 2.35 12.52 6.13
C GLY A 125 2.29 13.98 5.69
N ASP A 126 3.31 14.80 5.97
CA ASP A 126 3.45 16.16 5.39
C ASP A 126 3.95 16.16 3.94
N ALA A 127 4.51 15.04 3.47
CA ALA A 127 5.04 14.86 2.12
C ALA A 127 6.09 15.94 1.76
N ILE A 128 6.85 16.39 2.75
CA ILE A 128 7.88 17.43 2.66
C ILE A 128 9.17 16.85 3.24
N PHE A 129 10.24 16.88 2.46
CA PHE A 129 11.56 16.46 2.92
C PHE A 129 12.01 17.29 4.12
N ASP A 130 12.50 16.62 5.15
CA ASP A 130 13.13 17.28 6.27
C ASP A 130 14.44 17.96 5.83
N PRO A 131 14.57 19.29 5.96
CA PRO A 131 15.74 20.02 5.45
C PRO A 131 17.01 19.78 6.28
N ASP A 132 16.92 19.29 7.51
CA ASP A 132 18.09 18.96 8.32
C ASP A 132 18.67 17.59 7.90
N ARG A 133 17.83 16.66 7.42
CA ARG A 133 18.24 15.34 6.91
C ARG A 133 18.51 15.33 5.40
N PHE A 134 17.76 16.13 4.66
CA PHE A 134 17.80 16.22 3.21
C PHE A 134 17.81 17.70 2.81
N PRO A 135 18.95 18.39 2.96
CA PRO A 135 19.07 19.82 2.66
C PRO A 135 18.85 20.15 1.18
N ASP A 136 19.21 19.23 0.27
CA ASP A 136 18.96 19.34 -1.16
C ASP A 136 18.62 17.95 -1.76
N PRO A 137 17.36 17.48 -1.63
CA PRO A 137 16.97 16.17 -2.11
C PRO A 137 17.07 16.07 -3.64
N LYS A 138 16.95 17.20 -4.35
CA LYS A 138 17.13 17.23 -5.81
C LYS A 138 18.58 16.93 -6.19
N GLN A 139 19.53 17.61 -5.56
CA GLN A 139 20.95 17.38 -5.84
C GLN A 139 21.34 15.93 -5.53
N LEU A 140 20.86 15.37 -4.41
CA LEU A 140 21.08 13.97 -4.07
C LEU A 140 20.60 13.02 -5.17
N VAL A 141 19.38 13.21 -5.67
CA VAL A 141 18.80 12.38 -6.73
C VAL A 141 19.56 12.56 -8.05
N ASP A 142 19.89 13.79 -8.43
CA ASP A 142 20.68 14.09 -9.64
C ASP A 142 22.07 13.40 -9.57
N ASP A 143 22.72 13.40 -8.42
CA ASP A 143 24.01 12.73 -8.21
C ASP A 143 23.88 11.20 -8.29
N LEU A 144 22.83 10.62 -7.68
CA LEU A 144 22.54 9.19 -7.77
C LEU A 144 22.24 8.75 -9.22
N HIS A 145 21.49 9.57 -9.95
CA HIS A 145 21.25 9.37 -11.39
C HIS A 145 22.56 9.42 -12.19
N GLY A 146 23.47 10.33 -11.86
CA GLY A 146 24.81 10.40 -12.44
C GLY A 146 25.66 9.13 -12.22
N GLU A 147 25.28 8.35 -11.20
CA GLU A 147 25.89 7.08 -10.83
C GLU A 147 25.10 5.85 -11.32
N ASP A 148 24.13 6.05 -12.22
CA ASP A 148 23.25 5.04 -12.83
C ASP A 148 22.31 4.33 -11.82
N PHE A 149 22.01 4.99 -10.70
CA PHE A 149 20.94 4.55 -9.80
C PHE A 149 19.63 5.24 -10.17
N ARG A 150 18.50 4.53 -10.02
CA ARG A 150 17.17 5.13 -9.86
C ARG A 150 16.84 5.26 -8.38
N VAL A 151 15.93 6.15 -8.03
CA VAL A 151 15.55 6.42 -6.65
C VAL A 151 14.07 6.14 -6.41
N THR A 152 13.78 5.25 -5.47
CA THR A 152 12.44 5.03 -4.93
C THR A 152 12.28 5.78 -3.61
N LEU A 153 11.12 6.39 -3.39
CA LEU A 153 10.76 6.99 -2.11
C LEU A 153 9.64 6.19 -1.43
N TRP A 154 9.79 5.91 -0.15
CA TRP A 154 8.76 5.30 0.67
C TRP A 154 7.62 6.28 0.97
N ILE A 155 6.37 5.81 0.86
CA ILE A 155 5.14 6.59 1.03
C ILE A 155 4.12 5.76 1.81
N HIS A 156 3.33 6.43 2.65
CA HIS A 156 2.27 5.84 3.47
C HIS A 156 0.97 6.67 3.40
N PRO A 157 -0.19 6.10 3.81
CA PRO A 157 -1.50 6.76 3.66
C PRO A 157 -1.95 7.54 4.91
N PHE A 158 -1.05 7.80 5.86
CA PHE A 158 -1.38 8.43 7.15
C PHE A 158 -0.87 9.86 7.21
N ILE A 159 -1.52 10.69 8.02
CA ILE A 159 -0.99 12.01 8.42
C ILE A 159 -1.14 12.11 9.93
N ASN A 160 -0.04 12.27 10.66
CA ASN A 160 -0.11 12.41 12.12
C ASN A 160 -0.81 13.72 12.50
N ASP A 161 -1.58 13.70 13.59
CA ASP A 161 -2.43 14.83 14.00
C ASP A 161 -1.68 16.09 14.44
N ASN A 162 -0.38 15.95 14.70
CA ASN A 162 0.53 17.04 15.03
C ASN A 162 1.23 17.65 13.81
N CYS A 163 1.01 17.12 12.60
CA CYS A 163 1.60 17.63 11.36
C CYS A 163 0.72 18.72 10.73
N ASP A 164 1.35 19.66 10.01
CA ASP A 164 0.65 20.82 9.45
C ASP A 164 -0.43 20.41 8.43
N SER A 165 -0.15 19.38 7.63
CA SER A 165 -1.06 18.87 6.59
C SER A 165 -2.34 18.26 7.16
N TYR A 166 -2.35 17.86 8.45
CA TYR A 166 -3.52 17.24 9.06
C TYR A 166 -4.71 18.18 9.06
N SER A 167 -4.50 19.42 9.51
CA SER A 167 -5.57 20.42 9.61
C SER A 167 -6.22 20.74 8.26
N TYR A 168 -5.40 20.79 7.20
CA TYR A 168 -5.88 21.00 5.84
C TYR A 168 -6.69 19.80 5.32
N ALA A 169 -6.17 18.59 5.49
CA ALA A 169 -6.84 17.37 5.05
C ALA A 169 -8.17 17.15 5.80
N ASP A 170 -8.21 17.41 7.10
CA ASP A 170 -9.42 17.31 7.91
C ASP A 170 -10.49 18.33 7.48
N ALA A 171 -10.10 19.60 7.33
CA ALA A 171 -11.00 20.68 6.90
C ALA A 171 -11.60 20.44 5.50
N ASN A 172 -10.87 19.77 4.62
CA ASN A 172 -11.36 19.41 3.28
C ASN A 172 -12.04 18.03 3.23
N GLY A 173 -12.12 17.32 4.36
CA GLY A 173 -12.78 16.03 4.46
C GLY A 173 -12.09 14.91 3.70
N PHE A 174 -10.75 14.91 3.68
CA PHE A 174 -9.94 13.90 2.98
C PHE A 174 -9.65 12.66 3.81
N PHE A 175 -9.93 12.68 5.11
CA PHE A 175 -9.79 11.51 5.98
C PHE A 175 -11.06 10.67 6.03
N ILE A 176 -10.88 9.40 6.40
CA ILE A 176 -11.97 8.50 6.78
C ILE A 176 -12.74 9.10 7.98
N LYS A 177 -14.07 9.05 7.89
CA LYS A 177 -15.01 9.61 8.88
C LYS A 177 -15.93 8.54 9.45
N ASP A 178 -16.59 8.83 10.55
CA ASP A 178 -17.74 8.06 11.02
C ASP A 178 -19.05 8.50 10.35
N ALA A 179 -20.15 7.82 10.68
CA ALA A 179 -21.49 8.14 10.16
C ALA A 179 -22.01 9.53 10.55
N ASN A 180 -21.37 10.20 11.51
CA ASN A 180 -21.70 11.58 11.90
C ASN A 180 -20.87 12.62 11.12
N GLY A 181 -19.99 12.17 10.22
CA GLY A 181 -19.07 13.02 9.47
C GLY A 181 -17.87 13.49 10.26
N VAL A 182 -17.56 12.85 11.39
CA VAL A 182 -16.42 13.16 12.25
C VAL A 182 -15.23 12.29 11.85
N THR A 183 -14.10 12.92 11.56
CA THR A 183 -12.84 12.23 11.25
C THR A 183 -12.46 11.27 12.37
N GLN A 184 -12.14 10.04 11.99
CA GLN A 184 -11.72 9.00 12.93
C GLN A 184 -10.21 8.81 12.82
N THR A 185 -9.52 8.95 13.94
CA THR A 185 -8.08 8.73 14.01
C THR A 185 -7.76 7.25 14.18
N THR A 186 -6.62 6.84 13.64
CA THR A 186 -6.04 5.51 13.84
C THR A 186 -4.64 5.62 14.47
N SER A 187 -4.13 4.49 14.95
CA SER A 187 -2.74 4.34 15.38
C SER A 187 -1.99 3.47 14.37
N TRP A 188 -0.75 3.80 14.08
CA TRP A 188 0.15 3.05 13.21
C TRP A 188 1.58 3.06 13.79
N TRP A 189 2.55 2.43 13.12
CA TRP A 189 3.87 2.22 13.73
C TRP A 189 4.66 3.50 13.99
N GLN A 190 4.40 4.59 13.26
CA GLN A 190 5.03 5.91 13.49
C GLN A 190 4.12 6.98 14.11
N GLY A 191 2.91 6.62 14.56
CA GLY A 191 1.97 7.59 15.12
C GLY A 191 0.85 6.97 15.92
N GLN A 192 0.56 7.52 17.11
CA GLN A 192 -0.52 7.02 17.97
C GLN A 192 -1.88 7.62 17.61
N SER A 193 -1.89 8.74 16.89
CA SER A 193 -3.09 9.44 16.42
C SER A 193 -2.80 10.04 15.05
N ALA A 194 -3.42 9.47 14.03
CA ALA A 194 -3.24 9.86 12.64
C ALA A 194 -4.56 9.78 11.88
N GLY A 195 -4.72 10.65 10.88
CA GLY A 195 -5.80 10.55 9.90
C GLY A 195 -5.38 9.58 8.81
N LEU A 196 -6.31 8.72 8.38
CA LEU A 196 -6.13 7.83 7.24
C LEU A 196 -6.87 8.40 6.04
N ILE A 197 -6.19 8.56 4.91
CA ILE A 197 -6.77 9.11 3.68
C ILE A 197 -7.91 8.23 3.17
N ASP A 198 -9.06 8.84 2.86
CA ASP A 198 -10.18 8.17 2.19
C ASP A 198 -9.92 8.12 0.68
N PHE A 199 -9.25 7.08 0.20
CA PHE A 199 -9.02 6.87 -1.24
C PHE A 199 -10.28 6.52 -2.05
N THR A 200 -11.45 6.42 -1.40
CA THR A 200 -12.74 6.33 -2.12
C THR A 200 -13.32 7.72 -2.43
N ASN A 201 -12.72 8.79 -1.90
CA ASN A 201 -13.04 10.18 -2.20
C ASN A 201 -12.12 10.70 -3.33
N GLU A 202 -12.67 10.93 -4.53
CA GLU A 202 -11.91 11.41 -5.70
C GLU A 202 -11.14 12.71 -5.45
N ALA A 203 -11.66 13.62 -4.62
CA ALA A 203 -10.98 14.86 -4.27
C ALA A 203 -9.75 14.59 -3.38
N ALA A 204 -9.86 13.65 -2.44
CA ALA A 204 -8.74 13.21 -1.61
C ALA A 204 -7.67 12.49 -2.45
N VAL A 205 -8.08 11.61 -3.37
CA VAL A 205 -7.18 10.95 -4.34
C VAL A 205 -6.44 11.98 -5.17
N THR A 206 -7.15 12.96 -5.73
CA THR A 206 -6.55 14.01 -6.56
C THR A 206 -5.54 14.83 -5.77
N TRP A 207 -5.89 15.23 -4.54
CA TRP A 207 -4.99 15.99 -3.69
C TRP A 207 -3.75 15.17 -3.30
N TRP A 208 -3.94 13.93 -2.88
CA TRP A 208 -2.85 13.06 -2.43
C TRP A 208 -1.90 12.69 -3.57
N THR A 209 -2.43 12.35 -4.75
CA THR A 209 -1.62 12.03 -5.93
C THR A 209 -0.86 13.26 -6.45
N GLN A 210 -1.44 14.47 -6.37
CA GLN A 210 -0.73 15.69 -6.75
C GLN A 210 0.52 15.92 -5.89
N ARG A 211 0.48 15.60 -4.59
CA ARG A 211 1.65 15.72 -3.70
C ARG A 211 2.79 14.79 -4.14
N LEU A 212 2.46 13.59 -4.61
CA LEU A 212 3.46 12.68 -5.20
C LEU A 212 4.05 13.25 -6.48
N VAL A 213 3.21 13.78 -7.37
CA VAL A 213 3.66 14.45 -8.61
C VAL A 213 4.58 15.63 -8.31
N ASP A 214 4.25 16.42 -7.28
CA ASP A 214 5.06 17.56 -6.85
C ASP A 214 6.43 17.11 -6.32
N ILE A 215 6.48 16.01 -5.55
CA ILE A 215 7.74 15.39 -5.11
C ILE A 215 8.57 14.96 -6.32
N GLN A 216 7.99 14.20 -7.26
CA GLN A 216 8.73 13.74 -8.45
C GLN A 216 9.25 14.92 -9.27
N THR A 217 8.42 15.94 -9.47
CA THR A 217 8.77 17.12 -10.27
C THR A 217 9.87 17.95 -9.62
N SER A 218 9.84 18.09 -8.28
CA SER A 218 10.80 18.92 -7.56
C SER A 218 12.12 18.22 -7.27
N THR A 219 12.13 16.89 -7.11
CA THR A 219 13.31 16.12 -6.69
C THR A 219 13.87 15.21 -7.78
N GLY A 220 13.06 14.74 -8.72
CA GLY A 220 13.46 13.76 -9.73
C GLY A 220 13.28 12.28 -9.31
N ILE A 221 12.60 12.00 -8.20
CA ILE A 221 12.29 10.62 -7.76
C ILE A 221 11.61 9.81 -8.87
N ASP A 222 12.11 8.61 -9.12
CA ASP A 222 11.66 7.74 -10.21
C ASP A 222 10.39 6.96 -9.88
N SER A 223 10.24 6.51 -8.64
CA SER A 223 9.13 5.66 -8.22
C SER A 223 8.83 5.75 -6.72
N PHE A 224 7.71 5.15 -6.31
CA PHE A 224 7.29 5.10 -4.92
C PHE A 224 7.12 3.66 -4.43
N LYS A 225 7.47 3.44 -3.16
CA LYS A 225 7.09 2.25 -2.39
C LYS A 225 5.90 2.64 -1.52
N PHE A 226 4.73 2.09 -1.83
CA PHE A 226 3.53 2.29 -1.04
C PHE A 226 3.53 1.26 0.08
N ASP A 227 3.59 1.74 1.31
CA ASP A 227 3.58 0.94 2.52
C ASP A 227 2.39 1.31 3.39
N ALA A 228 1.94 0.34 4.18
CA ALA A 228 0.60 0.32 4.73
C ALA A 228 -0.48 0.35 3.62
N GLY A 229 -1.37 -0.63 3.68
CA GLY A 229 -2.54 -0.69 2.81
C GLY A 229 -3.59 -1.66 3.32
N GLU A 230 -3.30 -2.28 4.47
CA GLU A 230 -4.15 -3.24 5.12
C GLU A 230 -5.28 -2.54 5.84
N THR A 231 -6.44 -3.16 5.79
CA THR A 231 -7.65 -2.72 6.49
C THR A 231 -7.52 -2.80 8.02
N THR A 232 -6.48 -3.45 8.53
CA THR A 232 -6.15 -3.49 9.96
C THR A 232 -5.81 -2.11 10.53
N TRP A 233 -5.41 -1.17 9.68
CA TRP A 233 -5.14 0.22 10.07
C TRP A 233 -6.36 1.13 9.99
N MET A 234 -7.48 0.65 9.47
CA MET A 234 -8.71 1.44 9.44
C MET A 234 -9.26 1.62 10.87
N PRO A 235 -9.92 2.75 11.15
CA PRO A 235 -10.64 2.92 12.41
C PRO A 235 -11.82 1.95 12.47
N HIS A 236 -12.21 1.53 13.68
CA HIS A 236 -13.30 0.56 13.86
C HIS A 236 -14.66 1.07 13.40
N ASN A 237 -14.92 2.37 13.59
CA ASN A 237 -16.10 3.04 13.07
C ASN A 237 -15.64 3.84 11.86
N PHE A 238 -16.17 3.52 10.67
CA PHE A 238 -15.81 4.23 9.47
C PHE A 238 -16.97 4.27 8.48
N THR A 239 -16.92 5.26 7.61
CA THR A 239 -17.72 5.37 6.40
C THR A 239 -16.82 5.71 5.22
N LEU A 240 -17.05 5.05 4.09
CA LEU A 240 -16.36 5.35 2.83
C LEU A 240 -17.33 6.04 1.86
N SER A 241 -16.78 6.78 0.90
CA SER A 241 -17.50 7.58 -0.09
C SER A 241 -18.11 6.74 -1.25
N VAL A 242 -18.40 5.46 -0.98
CA VAL A 242 -18.83 4.42 -1.95
C VAL A 242 -19.89 3.51 -1.32
N ASN A 243 -20.54 2.67 -2.13
CA ASN A 243 -21.56 1.73 -1.65
C ASN A 243 -21.03 0.85 -0.49
N GLU A 244 -21.75 0.80 0.62
CA GLU A 244 -21.43 0.01 1.82
C GLU A 244 -21.21 -1.48 1.53
N GLN A 245 -21.87 -2.03 0.51
CA GLN A 245 -21.65 -3.41 0.09
C GLN A 245 -20.24 -3.65 -0.42
N LEU A 246 -19.59 -2.61 -0.96
CA LEU A 246 -18.22 -2.68 -1.47
C LEU A 246 -17.17 -2.56 -0.36
N TRP A 247 -17.56 -2.37 0.90
CA TRP A 247 -16.58 -2.06 1.95
C TRP A 247 -15.91 -3.33 2.50
N PRO A 248 -14.58 -3.30 2.75
CA PRO A 248 -13.63 -2.25 2.41
C PRO A 248 -13.02 -2.40 0.99
N ASN A 249 -13.43 -3.41 0.22
CA ASN A 249 -12.82 -3.74 -1.07
C ASN A 249 -12.89 -2.64 -2.12
N ALA A 250 -13.73 -1.63 -1.94
CA ALA A 250 -13.77 -0.43 -2.78
C ALA A 250 -12.42 0.30 -2.87
N PHE A 251 -11.51 0.10 -1.92
CA PHE A 251 -10.12 0.59 -2.03
C PHE A 251 -9.31 -0.09 -3.15
N THR A 252 -9.79 -1.23 -3.65
CA THR A 252 -9.08 -2.08 -4.62
C THR A 252 -9.82 -2.24 -5.94
N THR A 253 -10.97 -1.58 -6.10
CA THR A 253 -11.76 -1.63 -7.35
C THR A 253 -11.26 -0.57 -8.32
N GLU A 254 -10.87 -1.00 -9.52
CA GLU A 254 -10.50 -0.14 -10.67
C GLU A 254 -11.64 0.76 -11.15
#